data_AF-A0A015YEV1-F1
#
_entry.id   AF-A0A015YEV1-F1
#
_cell.length_a   1.000
_cell.length_b   1.000
_cell.length_c   1.000
_cell.angle_alpha   90.00
_cell.angle_beta   90.00
_cell.angle_gamma   90.00
#
_symmetry.space_group_name_H-M   'P 1'
#
loop_
_entity.id
_entity.type
_entity.pdbx_description
1 polymer ?
#
loop_
_entity_poly.entity_id
_entity_poly.type
_entity_poly.pdbx_seq_one_letter_code
_entity_poly.pdbx_strand_id
1 'polypeptide(L)'
;MRILRDLQNVIASEYYKTRHDVAAKLFLFFPVLLTVAFIVYDLWNLSQEGYDGTNLWIYNIGRTLFMFYVMLYPLMAALFCAAYIGKEFKNDNYLLLFLFPVPRGTVYVAKLIYLLSMTFLSVLIAYVAFMLSGFILGVCLPSMGFQNFDVRILVISVFFRVFIGLLPILVIQYVFSFLFKNYALALGFSFFMTVFSMIASNWRYINFIPYSSILHAYSSFMQQTVYYWKSFETINISYFIVFSIVGYILYRYKKWR
;
A
#
# COMPACT_ATOMS: atom_id res chain seq x y z
N MET A 1 10.62 26.73 16.41
CA MET A 1 9.21 26.43 16.79
C MET A 1 8.18 26.76 15.71
N ARG A 2 8.27 27.90 14.99
CA ARG A 2 7.28 28.28 13.95
C ARG A 2 7.07 27.23 12.86
N ILE A 3 8.15 26.71 12.26
CA ILE A 3 8.10 25.69 11.20
C ILE A 3 7.39 24.39 11.64
N LEU A 4 7.62 23.94 12.88
CA LEU A 4 6.98 22.74 13.42
C LEU A 4 5.47 22.94 13.61
N ARG A 5 5.06 24.12 14.10
CA ARG A 5 3.64 24.47 14.23
C ARG A 5 2.96 24.57 12.86
N ASP A 6 3.64 25.20 11.90
CA ASP A 6 3.14 25.30 10.51
C ASP A 6 2.96 23.89 9.90
N LEU A 7 3.94 23.00 10.10
CA LEU A 7 3.86 21.61 9.63
C LEU A 7 2.67 20.87 10.26
N GLN A 8 2.49 20.96 11.57
CA GLN A 8 1.35 20.33 12.28
C GLN A 8 0.01 20.83 11.76
N ASN A 9 -0.13 22.14 11.56
CA ASN A 9 -1.35 22.76 11.05
C ASN A 9 -1.66 22.30 9.63
N VAL A 10 -0.65 22.22 8.76
CA VAL A 10 -0.84 21.74 7.39
C VAL A 10 -1.24 20.26 7.40
N ILE A 11 -0.58 19.41 8.20
CA ILE A 11 -0.96 17.99 8.33
C ILE A 11 -2.41 17.87 8.78
N ALA A 12 -2.82 18.59 9.83
CA ALA A 12 -4.20 18.58 10.31
C ALA A 12 -5.19 19.00 9.22
N SER A 13 -4.83 20.00 8.40
CA SER A 13 -5.64 20.42 7.26
C SER A 13 -5.79 19.33 6.20
N GLU A 14 -4.75 18.52 5.96
CA GLU A 14 -4.80 17.43 4.98
C GLU A 14 -5.74 16.30 5.43
N TYR A 15 -5.73 15.95 6.72
CA TYR A 15 -6.72 15.02 7.28
C TYR A 15 -8.14 15.57 7.21
N TYR A 16 -8.33 16.86 7.46
CA TYR A 16 -9.65 17.48 7.38
C TYR A 16 -10.22 17.47 5.95
N LYS A 17 -9.41 17.83 4.95
CA LYS A 17 -9.79 17.82 3.52
C LYS A 17 -10.22 16.44 3.03
N THR A 18 -9.63 15.39 3.58
CA THR A 18 -9.78 14.01 3.10
C THR A 18 -10.79 13.19 3.90
N ARG A 19 -11.38 13.74 4.95
CA ARG A 19 -12.39 13.07 5.79
C ARG A 19 -13.56 12.48 5.00
N HIS A 20 -13.97 13.16 3.93
CA HIS A 20 -15.06 12.73 3.06
C HIS A 20 -14.58 12.23 1.70
N ASP A 21 -13.28 11.97 1.56
CA ASP A 21 -12.71 11.49 0.31
C ASP A 21 -13.00 10.00 0.08
N VAL A 22 -13.71 9.71 -1.02
CA VAL A 22 -14.02 8.34 -1.45
C VAL A 22 -12.74 7.58 -1.80
N ALA A 23 -11.77 8.20 -2.49
CA ALA A 23 -10.54 7.52 -2.89
C ALA A 23 -9.68 7.13 -1.68
N ALA A 24 -9.59 8.03 -0.70
CA ALA A 24 -8.90 7.77 0.56
C ALA A 24 -9.57 6.64 1.36
N LYS A 25 -10.90 6.65 1.48
CA LYS A 25 -11.66 5.57 2.14
C LYS A 25 -11.53 4.25 1.39
N LEU A 26 -11.59 4.26 0.06
CA LEU A 26 -11.42 3.07 -0.75
C LEU A 26 -10.01 2.48 -0.55
N PHE A 27 -8.96 3.29 -0.60
CA PHE A 27 -7.59 2.84 -0.33
C PHE A 27 -7.40 2.29 1.10
N LEU A 28 -8.11 2.87 2.07
CA LEU A 28 -8.05 2.43 3.46
C LEU A 28 -8.79 1.10 3.70
N PHE A 29 -9.96 0.91 3.07
CA PHE A 29 -10.87 -0.20 3.35
C PHE A 29 -10.93 -1.28 2.26
N PHE A 30 -10.31 -1.11 1.09
CA PHE A 30 -10.25 -2.18 0.09
C PHE A 30 -9.65 -3.50 0.62
N PRO A 31 -8.70 -3.53 1.58
CA PRO A 31 -8.22 -4.80 2.11
C PRO A 31 -9.32 -5.55 2.86
N VAL A 32 -10.21 -4.83 3.55
CA VAL A 32 -11.39 -5.42 4.21
C VAL A 32 -12.37 -5.95 3.17
N LEU A 33 -12.65 -5.19 2.12
CA LEU A 33 -13.56 -5.62 1.05
C LEU A 33 -13.07 -6.91 0.38
N LEU A 34 -11.77 -6.99 0.06
CA LEU A 34 -11.17 -8.21 -0.48
C LEU A 34 -11.27 -9.35 0.54
N THR A 35 -10.86 -9.11 1.79
CA THR A 35 -10.87 -10.13 2.84
C THR A 35 -12.27 -10.71 3.07
N VAL A 36 -13.31 -9.88 3.14
CA VAL A 36 -14.70 -10.34 3.29
C VAL A 36 -15.14 -11.16 2.09
N ALA A 37 -14.85 -10.72 0.87
CA ALA A 37 -15.19 -11.48 -0.34
C ALA A 37 -14.55 -12.88 -0.34
N PHE A 38 -13.29 -12.98 0.07
CA PHE A 38 -12.58 -14.27 0.12
C PHE A 38 -13.00 -15.15 1.30
N ILE A 39 -13.37 -14.59 2.45
CA ILE A 39 -13.97 -15.39 3.54
C ILE A 39 -15.25 -16.07 3.05
N VAL A 40 -16.13 -15.35 2.35
CA VAL A 40 -17.38 -15.92 1.82
C VAL A 40 -17.09 -17.04 0.82
N TYR A 41 -16.12 -16.82 -0.07
CA TYR A 41 -15.66 -17.82 -1.02
C TYR A 41 -15.07 -19.07 -0.33
N ASP A 42 -14.19 -18.88 0.66
CA ASP A 42 -13.53 -19.96 1.38
C ASP A 42 -14.52 -20.75 2.24
N LEU A 43 -15.50 -20.08 2.87
CA LEU A 43 -16.57 -20.76 3.61
C LEU A 43 -17.35 -21.74 2.73
N TRP A 44 -17.65 -21.33 1.48
CA TRP A 44 -18.38 -22.16 0.53
C TRP A 44 -17.55 -23.35 0.02
N ASN A 45 -16.28 -23.14 -0.30
CA ASN A 45 -15.45 -24.21 -0.85
C ASN A 45 -14.99 -25.20 0.22
N LEU A 46 -14.52 -24.69 1.36
CA LEU A 46 -14.03 -25.54 2.45
C LEU A 46 -15.15 -26.32 3.13
N SER A 47 -16.42 -25.91 3.03
CA SER A 47 -17.52 -26.74 3.54
C SER A 47 -17.77 -28.00 2.69
N GLN A 48 -17.34 -27.98 1.42
CA GLN A 48 -17.53 -29.09 0.49
C GLN A 48 -16.31 -30.02 0.45
N GLU A 49 -15.13 -29.48 0.71
CA GLU A 49 -13.87 -30.22 0.75
C GLU A 49 -13.62 -30.83 2.14
N GLY A 50 -12.93 -31.95 2.21
CA GLY A 50 -12.46 -32.53 3.49
C GLY A 50 -11.16 -31.87 3.92
N TYR A 51 -10.86 -31.88 5.23
CA TYR A 51 -9.57 -31.40 5.73
C TYR A 51 -8.44 -32.36 5.32
N ASP A 52 -7.49 -31.87 4.52
CA ASP A 52 -6.37 -32.63 3.98
C ASP A 52 -5.07 -32.52 4.81
N GLY A 53 -5.13 -31.85 5.96
CA GLY A 53 -3.97 -31.64 6.84
C GLY A 53 -3.07 -30.47 6.42
N THR A 54 -3.39 -29.76 5.33
CA THR A 54 -2.57 -28.63 4.87
C THR A 54 -2.76 -27.38 5.72
N ASN A 55 -1.78 -26.47 5.68
CA ASN A 55 -1.88 -25.18 6.35
C ASN A 55 -2.83 -24.24 5.58
N LEU A 56 -4.12 -24.28 5.93
CA LEU A 56 -5.17 -23.53 5.25
C LEU A 56 -5.01 -22.00 5.34
N TRP A 57 -4.31 -21.48 6.37
CA TRP A 57 -3.96 -20.06 6.44
C TRP A 57 -3.13 -19.63 5.24
N ILE A 58 -2.26 -20.51 4.76
CA ILE A 58 -1.30 -20.23 3.71
C ILE A 58 -1.89 -20.59 2.36
N TYR A 59 -2.42 -21.80 2.22
CA TYR A 59 -2.82 -22.33 0.92
C TYR A 59 -4.24 -21.92 0.48
N ASN A 60 -5.08 -21.43 1.38
CA ASN A 60 -6.39 -20.87 1.02
C ASN A 60 -6.41 -19.36 1.18
N ILE A 61 -6.55 -18.88 2.41
CA ILE A 61 -6.72 -17.46 2.73
C ILE A 61 -5.56 -16.63 2.17
N GLY A 62 -4.34 -16.98 2.58
CA GLY A 62 -3.15 -16.23 2.22
C GLY A 62 -2.81 -16.31 0.74
N ARG A 63 -2.95 -17.48 0.11
CA ARG A 63 -2.66 -17.62 -1.32
C ARG A 63 -3.50 -16.68 -2.16
N THR A 64 -4.80 -16.72 -1.95
CA THR A 64 -5.71 -15.92 -2.75
C THR A 64 -5.58 -14.44 -2.42
N LEU A 65 -5.63 -14.08 -1.13
CA LEU A 65 -5.54 -12.67 -0.72
C LEU A 65 -4.25 -11.98 -1.17
N PHE A 66 -3.10 -12.62 -0.95
CA PHE A 66 -1.84 -11.99 -1.30
C PHE A 66 -1.65 -11.88 -2.82
N MET A 67 -2.14 -12.83 -3.64
CA MET A 67 -2.13 -12.66 -5.10
C MET A 67 -2.89 -11.40 -5.53
N PHE A 68 -4.06 -11.15 -4.93
CA PHE A 68 -4.80 -9.91 -5.17
C PHE A 68 -4.05 -8.68 -4.65
N TYR A 69 -3.38 -8.75 -3.50
CA TYR A 69 -2.53 -7.66 -3.01
C TYR A 69 -1.35 -7.36 -3.94
N VAL A 70 -0.68 -8.36 -4.50
CA VAL A 70 0.43 -8.12 -5.45
C VAL A 70 -0.03 -7.22 -6.60
N MET A 71 -1.24 -7.43 -7.12
CA MET A 71 -1.76 -6.64 -8.24
C MET A 71 -2.42 -5.33 -7.80
N LEU A 72 -3.33 -5.40 -6.83
CA LEU A 72 -4.23 -4.28 -6.50
C LEU A 72 -3.59 -3.25 -5.56
N TYR A 73 -2.69 -3.61 -4.64
CA TYR A 73 -2.13 -2.63 -3.70
C TYR A 73 -1.35 -1.50 -4.42
N PRO A 74 -0.45 -1.79 -5.39
CA PRO A 74 0.24 -0.75 -6.14
C PRO A 74 -0.72 0.12 -6.97
N LEU A 75 -1.77 -0.49 -7.53
CA LEU A 75 -2.81 0.21 -8.29
C LEU A 75 -3.64 1.15 -7.41
N MET A 76 -4.04 0.67 -6.23
CA MET A 76 -4.81 1.45 -5.27
C MET A 76 -3.97 2.59 -4.68
N ALA A 77 -2.66 2.38 -4.46
CA ALA A 77 -1.74 3.44 -4.07
C ALA A 77 -1.62 4.52 -5.17
N ALA A 78 -1.50 4.11 -6.43
CA ALA A 78 -1.48 5.03 -7.57
C ALA A 78 -2.80 5.81 -7.72
N LEU A 79 -3.94 5.13 -7.61
CA LEU A 79 -5.28 5.74 -7.64
C LEU A 79 -5.42 6.77 -6.52
N PHE A 80 -5.01 6.40 -5.31
CA PHE A 80 -5.08 7.26 -4.14
C PHE A 80 -4.23 8.52 -4.34
N CYS A 81 -2.96 8.38 -4.74
CA CYS A 81 -2.10 9.53 -5.02
C CYS A 81 -2.67 10.43 -6.13
N ALA A 82 -3.12 9.84 -7.23
CA ALA A 82 -3.67 10.59 -8.35
C ALA A 82 -4.95 11.35 -7.98
N ALA A 83 -5.86 10.72 -7.21
CA ALA A 83 -7.09 11.35 -6.73
C ALA A 83 -6.86 12.41 -5.67
N TYR A 84 -5.93 12.16 -4.76
CA TYR A 84 -5.55 13.11 -3.73
C TYR A 84 -4.99 14.39 -4.36
N ILE A 85 -4.02 14.24 -5.28
CA ILE A 85 -3.36 15.37 -5.93
C ILE A 85 -4.23 16.02 -7.00
N GLY A 86 -5.01 15.25 -7.75
CA GLY A 86 -5.87 15.79 -8.79
C GLY A 86 -6.94 16.76 -8.27
N LYS A 87 -7.31 16.69 -6.98
CA LYS A 87 -8.19 17.68 -6.34
C LYS A 87 -7.55 19.06 -6.18
N GLU A 88 -6.23 19.13 -6.10
CA GLU A 88 -5.51 20.39 -6.01
C GLU A 88 -5.43 21.09 -7.36
N PHE A 89 -5.38 20.31 -8.45
CA PHE A 89 -5.44 20.84 -9.80
C PHE A 89 -6.86 21.15 -10.26
N LYS A 90 -7.88 20.56 -9.62
CA LYS A 90 -9.27 20.90 -9.89
C LYS A 90 -9.55 22.32 -9.40
N ASN A 91 -10.12 23.15 -10.27
CA ASN A 91 -10.50 24.55 -10.01
C ASN A 91 -9.32 25.43 -9.52
N ASP A 92 -8.09 25.11 -9.95
CA ASP A 92 -6.88 25.87 -9.60
C ASP A 92 -6.65 26.07 -8.09
N ASN A 93 -7.11 25.12 -7.26
CA ASN A 93 -6.93 25.16 -5.81
C ASN A 93 -5.46 25.22 -5.38
N TYR A 94 -4.52 24.78 -6.21
CA TYR A 94 -3.09 24.93 -5.97
C TYR A 94 -2.65 26.39 -5.88
N LEU A 95 -3.32 27.32 -6.57
CA LEU A 95 -3.04 28.76 -6.46
C LEU A 95 -3.36 29.26 -5.05
N LEU A 96 -4.53 28.90 -4.52
CA LEU A 96 -4.94 29.22 -3.15
C LEU A 96 -3.95 28.67 -2.12
N LEU A 97 -3.44 27.46 -2.35
CA LEU A 97 -2.48 26.82 -1.47
C LEU A 97 -1.13 27.59 -1.40
N PHE A 98 -0.73 28.25 -2.48
CA PHE A 98 0.50 29.05 -2.51
C PHE A 98 0.34 30.51 -2.07
N LEU A 99 -0.89 30.97 -1.79
CA LEU A 99 -1.13 32.27 -1.17
C LEU A 99 -0.87 32.25 0.33
N PHE A 100 -0.95 31.07 0.98
CA PHE A 100 -0.62 30.94 2.39
C PHE A 100 0.87 31.22 2.64
N PRO A 101 1.23 31.86 3.77
CA PRO A 101 2.61 32.17 4.13
C PRO A 101 3.37 30.93 4.64
N VAL A 102 3.21 29.79 3.96
CA VAL A 102 3.82 28.49 4.30
C VAL A 102 4.81 28.11 3.19
N PRO A 103 6.05 27.70 3.53
CA PRO A 103 7.01 27.24 2.54
C PRO A 103 6.49 26.03 1.75
N ARG A 104 6.69 26.02 0.43
CA ARG A 104 6.29 24.90 -0.45
C ARG A 104 6.83 23.55 0.02
N GLY A 105 8.06 23.54 0.55
CA GLY A 105 8.68 22.33 1.10
C GLY A 105 7.93 21.78 2.31
N THR A 106 7.41 22.64 3.18
CA THR A 106 6.58 22.22 4.33
C THR A 106 5.29 21.57 3.86
N VAL A 107 4.67 22.12 2.81
CA VAL A 107 3.48 21.52 2.20
C VAL A 107 3.78 20.15 1.63
N TYR A 108 4.88 20.01 0.87
CA TYR A 108 5.29 18.72 0.32
C TYR A 108 5.47 17.65 1.40
N VAL A 109 6.18 18.00 2.48
CA VAL A 109 6.45 17.07 3.59
C VAL A 109 5.17 16.72 4.34
N ALA A 110 4.27 17.69 4.57
CA ALA A 110 2.99 17.43 5.20
C ALA A 110 2.14 16.43 4.40
N LYS A 111 2.08 16.59 3.08
CA LYS A 111 1.39 15.67 2.17
C LYS A 111 2.02 14.29 2.18
N LEU A 112 3.35 14.21 2.12
CA LEU A 112 4.07 12.95 2.19
C LEU A 112 3.78 12.21 3.51
N ILE A 113 3.80 12.91 4.65
CA ILE A 113 3.45 12.34 5.96
C ILE A 113 2.01 11.82 5.98
N TYR A 114 1.06 12.57 5.42
CA TYR A 114 -0.33 12.15 5.30
C TYR A 114 -0.49 10.89 4.41
N LEU A 115 0.17 10.84 3.26
CA LEU A 115 0.13 9.67 2.37
C LEU A 115 0.75 8.44 3.06
N LEU A 116 1.85 8.63 3.78
CA LEU A 116 2.53 7.57 4.54
C LEU A 116 1.66 7.03 5.67
N SER A 117 1.01 7.89 6.44
CA SER A 117 0.13 7.47 7.53
C SER A 117 -1.10 6.72 7.02
N MET A 118 -1.71 7.17 5.92
CA MET A 118 -2.82 6.47 5.27
C MET A 118 -2.39 5.09 4.74
N THR A 119 -1.19 4.99 4.20
CA THR A 119 -0.61 3.70 3.76
C THR A 119 -0.35 2.77 4.94
N PHE A 120 0.23 3.28 6.02
CA PHE A 120 0.43 2.51 7.25
C PHE A 120 -0.88 1.98 7.83
N LEU A 121 -1.90 2.85 7.93
CA LEU A 121 -3.23 2.46 8.42
C LEU A 121 -3.91 1.44 7.49
N SER A 122 -3.79 1.59 6.17
CA SER A 122 -4.33 0.62 5.21
C SER A 122 -3.69 -0.76 5.41
N VAL A 123 -2.36 -0.83 5.53
CA VAL A 123 -1.66 -2.11 5.76
C VAL A 123 -1.99 -2.69 7.14
N LEU A 124 -2.14 -1.86 8.17
CA LEU A 124 -2.56 -2.30 9.50
C LEU A 124 -3.97 -2.89 9.48
N ILE A 125 -4.91 -2.25 8.77
CA ILE A 125 -6.27 -2.76 8.56
C ILE A 125 -6.22 -4.07 7.78
N ALA A 126 -5.39 -4.17 6.75
CA ALA A 126 -5.20 -5.41 5.99
C ALA A 126 -4.68 -6.55 6.87
N TYR A 127 -3.72 -6.28 7.75
CA TYR A 127 -3.21 -7.23 8.75
C TYR A 127 -4.31 -7.71 9.70
N VAL A 128 -5.06 -6.77 10.29
CA VAL A 128 -6.14 -7.10 11.23
C VAL A 128 -7.24 -7.89 10.53
N ALA A 129 -7.65 -7.48 9.33
CA ALA A 129 -8.64 -8.19 8.54
C ALA A 129 -8.19 -9.62 8.21
N PHE A 130 -6.94 -9.79 7.80
CA PHE A 130 -6.36 -11.11 7.56
C PHE A 130 -6.39 -12.00 8.81
N MET A 131 -5.96 -11.49 9.97
CA MET A 131 -5.99 -12.26 11.21
C MET A 131 -7.43 -12.65 11.59
N LEU A 132 -8.38 -11.71 11.51
CA LEU A 132 -9.79 -11.97 11.78
C LEU A 132 -10.37 -13.01 10.83
N SER A 133 -9.96 -13.03 9.56
CA SER A 133 -10.47 -13.99 8.58
C SER A 133 -10.20 -15.44 8.98
N GLY A 134 -8.98 -15.78 9.40
CA GLY A 134 -8.66 -17.14 9.83
C GLY A 134 -9.27 -17.50 11.19
N PHE A 135 -9.48 -16.52 12.08
CA PHE A 135 -10.26 -16.77 13.30
C PHE A 135 -11.72 -17.10 13.00
N ILE A 136 -12.37 -16.32 12.12
CA ILE A 136 -13.77 -16.54 11.71
C ILE A 136 -13.90 -17.92 11.06
N LEU A 137 -13.01 -18.24 10.10
CA LEU A 137 -13.02 -19.54 9.43
C LEU A 137 -12.75 -20.70 10.39
N GLY A 138 -11.87 -20.53 11.38
CA GLY A 138 -11.63 -21.54 12.42
C GLY A 138 -12.80 -21.77 13.36
N VAL A 139 -13.65 -20.76 13.60
CA VAL A 139 -14.88 -20.90 14.39
C VAL A 139 -16.00 -21.51 13.56
N CYS A 140 -16.16 -21.08 12.31
CA CYS A 140 -17.22 -21.57 11.42
C CYS A 140 -16.96 -22.99 10.91
N LEU A 141 -15.69 -23.37 10.73
CA LEU A 141 -15.26 -24.68 10.25
C LEU A 141 -14.24 -25.31 11.21
N PRO A 142 -14.65 -25.76 12.43
CA PRO A 142 -13.72 -26.32 13.41
C PRO A 142 -12.98 -27.57 12.92
N SER A 143 -13.62 -28.35 12.05
CA SER A 143 -13.05 -29.57 11.42
C SER A 143 -11.83 -29.29 10.53
N MET A 144 -11.63 -28.03 10.13
CA MET A 144 -10.55 -27.60 9.24
C MET A 144 -9.25 -27.27 9.97
N GLY A 145 -9.21 -27.35 11.30
CA GLY A 145 -7.94 -27.32 12.04
C GLY A 145 -7.16 -26.01 11.95
N PHE A 146 -7.80 -24.86 11.63
CA PHE A 146 -7.13 -23.55 11.56
C PHE A 146 -6.34 -23.20 12.83
N GLN A 147 -6.80 -23.66 14.00
CA GLN A 147 -6.16 -23.40 15.30
C GLN A 147 -4.93 -24.28 15.55
N ASN A 148 -4.64 -25.26 14.69
CA ASN A 148 -3.47 -26.13 14.82
C ASN A 148 -2.18 -25.46 14.33
N PHE A 149 -2.27 -24.32 13.63
CA PHE A 149 -1.13 -23.61 13.05
C PHE A 149 -0.92 -22.25 13.71
N ASP A 150 0.32 -21.95 14.09
CA ASP A 150 0.70 -20.60 14.52
C ASP A 150 1.33 -19.82 13.35
N VAL A 151 0.58 -18.86 12.80
CA VAL A 151 1.02 -18.01 11.68
C VAL A 151 1.37 -16.60 12.10
N ARG A 152 1.27 -16.25 13.39
CA ARG A 152 1.32 -14.84 13.86
C ARG A 152 2.61 -14.14 13.46
N ILE A 153 3.76 -14.77 13.72
CA ILE A 153 5.08 -14.20 13.43
C ILE A 153 5.29 -14.07 11.91
N LEU A 154 4.89 -15.09 11.15
CA LEU A 154 4.96 -15.08 9.68
C LEU A 154 4.15 -13.93 9.10
N VAL A 155 2.88 -13.80 9.52
CA VAL A 155 1.94 -12.78 9.02
C VAL A 155 2.44 -11.38 9.36
N ILE A 156 2.87 -11.13 10.60
CA ILE A 156 3.45 -9.82 10.99
C ILE A 156 4.66 -9.49 10.11
N SER A 157 5.56 -10.45 9.88
CA SER A 157 6.76 -10.23 9.06
C SER A 157 6.41 -9.89 7.61
N VAL A 158 5.39 -10.55 7.04
CA VAL A 158 4.98 -10.32 5.65
C VAL A 158 4.28 -8.97 5.50
N PHE A 159 3.35 -8.61 6.39
CA PHE A 159 2.68 -7.31 6.34
C PHE A 159 3.66 -6.15 6.58
N PHE A 160 4.67 -6.32 7.44
CA PHE A 160 5.75 -5.36 7.59
C PHE A 160 6.51 -5.14 6.28
N ARG A 161 6.82 -6.22 5.54
CA ARG A 161 7.48 -6.15 4.23
C ARG A 161 6.58 -5.55 3.15
N VAL A 162 5.27 -5.82 3.19
CA VAL A 162 4.29 -5.16 2.32
C VAL A 162 4.31 -3.65 2.55
N PHE A 163 4.31 -3.20 3.80
CA PHE A 163 4.43 -1.77 4.13
C PHE A 163 5.71 -1.16 3.55
N ILE A 164 6.88 -1.77 3.79
CA ILE A 164 8.15 -1.28 3.24
C ILE A 164 8.14 -1.26 1.71
N GLY A 165 7.59 -2.30 1.07
CA GLY A 165 7.48 -2.38 -0.38
C GLY A 165 6.58 -1.32 -1.00
N LEU A 166 5.58 -0.84 -0.26
CA LEU A 166 4.69 0.23 -0.71
C LEU A 166 5.31 1.62 -0.61
N LEU A 167 6.28 1.86 0.27
CA LEU A 167 6.92 3.17 0.45
C LEU A 167 7.48 3.76 -0.86
N PRO A 168 8.33 3.05 -1.64
CA PRO A 168 8.85 3.59 -2.89
C PRO A 168 7.75 3.77 -3.94
N ILE A 169 6.79 2.84 -4.02
CA ILE A 169 5.65 2.93 -4.95
C ILE A 169 4.83 4.20 -4.65
N LEU A 170 4.52 4.45 -3.38
CA LEU A 170 3.78 5.61 -2.92
C LEU A 170 4.46 6.92 -3.31
N VAL A 171 5.77 7.07 -3.03
CA VAL A 171 6.46 8.32 -3.33
C VAL A 171 6.66 8.52 -4.84
N ILE A 172 6.91 7.45 -5.60
CA ILE A 172 6.97 7.51 -7.07
C ILE A 172 5.62 7.99 -7.60
N GLN A 173 4.51 7.40 -7.15
CA GLN A 173 3.17 7.76 -7.58
C GLN A 173 2.76 9.17 -7.15
N TYR A 174 3.16 9.60 -5.96
CA TYR A 174 2.96 10.98 -5.51
C TYR A 174 3.69 11.97 -6.42
N VAL A 175 4.97 11.73 -6.71
CA VAL A 175 5.78 12.56 -7.63
C VAL A 175 5.17 12.57 -9.03
N PHE A 176 4.83 11.40 -9.54
CA PHE A 176 4.21 11.24 -10.85
C PHE A 176 2.88 12.01 -10.96
N SER A 177 2.05 11.94 -9.91
CA SER A 177 0.72 12.58 -9.88
C SER A 177 0.82 14.10 -10.00
N PHE A 178 1.73 14.75 -9.27
CA PHE A 178 1.88 16.20 -9.40
C PHE A 178 2.64 16.60 -10.66
N LEU A 179 3.46 15.74 -11.27
CA LEU A 179 4.17 16.03 -12.51
C LEU A 179 3.25 16.05 -13.72
N PHE A 180 2.48 14.98 -13.93
CA PHE A 180 1.74 14.75 -15.18
C PHE A 180 0.27 15.21 -15.14
N LYS A 181 -0.27 15.53 -13.96
CA LYS A 181 -1.67 15.99 -13.77
C LYS A 181 -2.72 15.07 -14.46
N ASN A 182 -2.40 13.80 -14.69
CA ASN A 182 -3.23 12.86 -15.43
C ASN A 182 -3.39 11.54 -14.67
N TYR A 183 -4.64 11.21 -14.34
CA TYR A 183 -5.02 10.01 -13.62
C TYR A 183 -4.69 8.72 -14.39
N ALA A 184 -5.00 8.69 -15.69
CA ALA A 184 -4.81 7.51 -16.52
C ALA A 184 -3.34 7.14 -16.66
N LEU A 185 -2.46 8.14 -16.75
CA LEU A 185 -1.01 7.90 -16.82
C LEU A 185 -0.45 7.32 -15.51
N ALA A 186 -0.87 7.84 -14.35
CA ALA A 186 -0.40 7.33 -13.06
C ALA A 186 -0.82 5.85 -12.85
N LEU A 187 -2.08 5.55 -13.14
CA LEU A 187 -2.62 4.19 -13.07
C LEU A 187 -1.97 3.26 -14.09
N GLY A 188 -1.85 3.70 -15.34
CA GLY A 188 -1.23 2.92 -16.41
C GLY A 188 0.24 2.60 -16.11
N PHE A 189 0.99 3.55 -15.56
CA PHE A 189 2.36 3.33 -15.13
C PHE A 189 2.44 2.31 -13.98
N SER A 190 1.58 2.43 -12.97
CA SER A 190 1.52 1.48 -11.85
C SER A 190 1.17 0.06 -12.32
N PHE A 191 0.19 -0.04 -13.21
CA PHE A 191 -0.22 -1.30 -13.82
C PHE A 191 0.91 -1.94 -14.60
N PHE A 192 1.51 -1.17 -15.52
CA PHE A 192 2.63 -1.63 -16.34
C PHE A 192 3.79 -2.14 -15.48
N MET A 193 4.21 -1.37 -14.47
CA MET A 193 5.33 -1.76 -13.61
C MET A 193 5.02 -3.00 -12.76
N THR A 194 3.78 -3.13 -12.28
CA THR A 194 3.33 -4.32 -11.54
C THR A 194 3.35 -5.57 -12.42
N VAL A 195 2.76 -5.50 -13.62
CA VAL A 195 2.74 -6.63 -14.57
C VAL A 195 4.15 -6.97 -15.05
N PHE A 196 4.95 -5.95 -15.37
CA PHE A 196 6.36 -6.13 -15.75
C PHE A 196 7.14 -6.85 -14.64
N SER A 197 6.89 -6.50 -13.37
CA SER A 197 7.53 -7.17 -12.22
C SER A 197 7.14 -8.65 -12.12
N MET A 198 5.89 -9.00 -12.44
CA MET A 198 5.46 -10.40 -12.45
C MET A 198 6.14 -11.20 -13.57
N ILE A 199 6.23 -10.64 -14.77
CA ILE A 199 6.89 -11.26 -15.93
C ILE A 199 8.39 -11.42 -15.65
N ALA A 200 9.03 -10.38 -15.10
CA ALA A 200 10.45 -10.36 -14.79
C ALA A 200 10.80 -11.02 -13.45
N SER A 201 9.88 -11.73 -12.81
CA SER A 201 10.04 -12.28 -11.44
C SER A 201 11.27 -13.19 -11.27
N ASN A 202 11.67 -13.90 -12.32
CA ASN A 202 12.84 -14.79 -12.32
C ASN A 202 14.16 -14.07 -12.64
N TRP A 203 14.12 -12.76 -12.90
CA TRP A 203 15.31 -12.01 -13.26
C TRP A 203 16.20 -11.76 -12.03
N ARG A 204 17.51 -11.96 -12.16
CA ARG A 204 18.49 -11.78 -11.07
C ARG A 204 18.46 -10.39 -10.41
N TYR A 205 18.00 -9.37 -11.13
CA TYR A 205 17.96 -7.97 -10.70
C TYR A 205 16.55 -7.48 -10.36
N ILE A 206 15.58 -8.39 -10.18
CA ILE A 206 14.19 -8.05 -9.85
C ILE A 206 14.07 -7.19 -8.58
N ASN A 207 15.00 -7.35 -7.65
CA ASN A 207 15.13 -6.56 -6.43
C ASN A 207 15.31 -5.04 -6.65
N PHE A 208 15.73 -4.61 -7.84
CA PHE A 208 15.80 -3.20 -8.20
C PHE A 208 14.48 -2.62 -8.72
N ILE A 209 13.46 -3.45 -8.93
CA ILE A 209 12.13 -3.00 -9.36
C ILE A 209 11.23 -2.91 -8.13
N PRO A 210 10.89 -1.71 -7.62
CA PRO A 210 10.15 -1.58 -6.36
C PRO A 210 8.76 -2.25 -6.39
N TYR A 211 8.14 -2.29 -7.57
CA TYR A 211 6.83 -2.92 -7.79
C TYR A 211 6.84 -4.45 -7.63
N SER A 212 8.01 -5.09 -7.60
CA SER A 212 8.14 -6.52 -7.31
C SER A 212 8.05 -6.85 -5.81
N SER A 213 8.15 -5.85 -4.94
CA SER A 213 8.35 -6.08 -3.49
C SER A 213 7.21 -6.86 -2.84
N ILE A 214 5.96 -6.60 -3.24
CA ILE A 214 4.78 -7.32 -2.72
C ILE A 214 4.78 -8.76 -3.23
N LEU A 215 5.20 -9.00 -4.47
CA LEU A 215 5.36 -10.35 -5.02
C LEU A 215 6.42 -11.14 -4.23
N HIS A 216 7.51 -10.49 -3.81
CA HIS A 216 8.51 -11.13 -2.98
C HIS A 216 8.04 -11.37 -1.54
N ALA A 217 7.27 -10.44 -0.95
CA ALA A 217 6.62 -10.67 0.35
C ALA A 217 5.67 -11.89 0.28
N TYR A 218 4.89 -11.99 -0.79
CA TYR A 218 4.05 -13.16 -1.09
C TYR A 218 4.86 -14.45 -1.24
N SER A 219 5.98 -14.43 -1.97
CA SER A 219 6.83 -15.62 -2.14
C SER A 219 7.37 -16.14 -0.80
N SER A 220 7.76 -15.25 0.11
CA SER A 220 8.23 -15.61 1.45
C SER A 220 7.10 -16.13 2.35
N PHE A 221 5.88 -15.62 2.16
CA PHE A 221 4.69 -16.14 2.82
C PHE A 221 4.40 -17.58 2.37
N MET A 222 4.46 -17.86 1.07
CA MET A 222 4.26 -19.22 0.53
C MET A 222 5.31 -20.23 1.01
N GLN A 223 6.57 -19.78 1.09
CA GLN A 223 7.67 -20.59 1.61
C GLN A 223 7.66 -20.69 3.14
N GLN A 224 6.73 -20.02 3.82
CA GLN A 224 6.60 -19.96 5.29
C GLN A 224 7.88 -19.47 5.98
N THR A 225 8.66 -18.63 5.28
CA THR A 225 9.94 -18.11 5.78
C THR A 225 9.75 -16.74 6.42
N VAL A 226 10.23 -16.61 7.66
CA VAL A 226 10.20 -15.33 8.38
C VAL A 226 11.47 -14.53 8.07
N TYR A 227 11.29 -13.38 7.45
CA TYR A 227 12.35 -12.40 7.23
C TYR A 227 11.83 -11.02 7.59
N TYR A 228 12.62 -10.23 8.31
CA TYR A 228 12.33 -8.82 8.57
C TYR A 228 13.17 -7.90 7.70
N TRP A 229 14.38 -8.34 7.34
CA TRP A 229 15.35 -7.52 6.64
C TRP A 229 16.20 -8.36 5.68
N LYS A 230 16.18 -7.99 4.40
CA LYS A 230 17.03 -8.50 3.32
C LYS A 230 17.40 -7.33 2.39
N SER A 231 18.06 -7.65 1.28
CA SER A 231 18.42 -6.68 0.25
C SER A 231 17.21 -5.92 -0.30
N PHE A 232 16.02 -6.55 -0.37
CA PHE A 232 14.79 -5.90 -0.83
C PHE A 232 14.39 -4.70 0.02
N GLU A 233 14.34 -4.88 1.34
CA GLU A 233 13.92 -3.82 2.27
C GLU A 233 14.91 -2.65 2.24
N THR A 234 16.21 -2.97 2.17
CA THR A 234 17.27 -1.96 2.04
C THR A 234 17.11 -1.16 0.75
N ILE A 235 16.86 -1.83 -0.39
CA ILE A 235 16.70 -1.16 -1.69
C ILE A 235 15.42 -0.30 -1.70
N ASN A 236 14.30 -0.80 -1.18
CA ASN A 236 13.04 -0.06 -1.13
C ASN A 236 13.12 1.19 -0.25
N ILE A 237 13.76 1.10 0.92
CA ILE A 237 14.00 2.26 1.79
C ILE A 237 14.91 3.26 1.07
N SER A 238 15.95 2.79 0.38
CA SER A 238 16.84 3.65 -0.41
C SER A 238 16.06 4.40 -1.50
N TYR A 239 15.22 3.70 -2.26
CA TYR A 239 14.34 4.32 -3.26
C TYR A 239 13.39 5.34 -2.63
N PHE A 240 12.76 4.99 -1.51
CA PHE A 240 11.86 5.90 -0.80
C PHE A 240 12.57 7.20 -0.41
N ILE A 241 13.78 7.12 0.17
CA ILE A 241 14.57 8.30 0.55
C ILE A 241 14.94 9.13 -0.68
N VAL A 242 15.51 8.49 -1.71
CA VAL A 242 15.96 9.18 -2.94
C VAL A 242 14.79 9.88 -3.63
N PHE A 243 13.69 9.18 -3.89
CA PHE A 243 12.51 9.76 -4.54
C PHE A 243 11.81 10.80 -3.67
N SER A 244 11.87 10.69 -2.34
CA SER A 244 11.36 11.74 -1.43
C SER A 244 12.15 13.03 -1.56
N ILE A 245 13.49 12.95 -1.64
CA ILE A 245 14.39 14.10 -1.81
C ILE A 245 14.20 14.72 -3.21
N VAL A 246 14.22 13.89 -4.25
CA VAL A 246 13.98 14.34 -5.63
C VAL A 246 12.62 15.02 -5.76
N GLY A 247 11.57 14.38 -5.22
CA GLY A 247 10.22 14.94 -5.19
C GLY A 247 10.14 16.27 -4.46
N TYR A 248 10.83 16.42 -3.33
CA TYR A 248 10.90 17.68 -2.58
C TYR A 248 11.52 18.81 -3.41
N ILE A 249 12.66 18.53 -4.06
CA ILE A 249 13.36 19.48 -4.93
C ILE A 249 12.45 19.89 -6.10
N LEU A 250 11.87 18.91 -6.79
CA LEU A 250 10.96 19.16 -7.90
C LEU A 250 9.76 19.99 -7.45
N TYR A 251 9.11 19.66 -6.34
CA TYR A 251 7.95 20.39 -5.84
C TYR A 251 8.28 21.85 -5.50
N ARG A 252 9.48 22.10 -4.94
CA ARG A 252 9.95 23.45 -4.58
C ARG A 252 10.14 24.33 -5.81
N TYR A 253 10.83 23.81 -6.84
CA TYR A 253 11.23 24.58 -8.02
C TYR A 253 10.24 24.51 -9.19
N LYS A 254 9.25 23.62 -9.13
CA LYS A 254 8.22 23.52 -10.17
C LYS A 254 7.50 24.86 -10.33
N LYS A 255 7.44 25.33 -11.58
CA LYS A 255 6.56 26.42 -11.99
C LYS A 255 5.18 25.81 -12.23
N TRP A 256 4.23 26.20 -11.40
CA TRP A 256 2.84 25.76 -11.48
C TRP A 256 2.14 26.67 -12.50
N ARG A 257 2.36 26.36 -13.78
CA ARG A 257 1.60 26.87 -14.92
C ARG A 257 0.56 25.84 -15.35
#